data_AF-A0A2D6MSH5-F1
#
_entry.id   AF-A0A2D6MSH5-F1
#
_cell.length_a   1.000
_cell.length_b   1.000
_cell.length_c   1.000
_cell.angle_alpha   90.00
_cell.angle_beta   90.00
_cell.angle_gamma   90.00
#
_symmetry.space_group_name_H-M   'P 1'
#
loop_
_entity.id
_entity.type
_entity.pdbx_description
1 polymer ?
#
loop_
_entity_poly.entity_id
_entity_poly.type
_entity_poly.pdbx_seq_one_letter_code
_entity_poly.pdbx_strand_id
1 'polypeptide(L)'
;MASFDSCSHTKTPVSRTGSTRATTRRGCSPTAGSGPRATRAREPRSCPRPASRTTCPTTRPASTTPRDALRSTIARRIWLGASEHEYAPAPGADRVRTCDPDRATVDMTWTPPERPEWVRAINAGEIPTISDEAALPLTRDALLAEAAARQGRMAESPAAIARGLGRAGFEADCVIENLDRLLEALDREADLSIVGRHLTRRFLLRLLEVRFQLMAYLDEDPGVMDEEIAAPLFVAGAPRTGTTILHTLLAADPRHRVPLGWEFLRPVPPPSPDPELRAHDPRIALADRELVRPQTVVAGLLAIHEYGGRNPKECLSAMSFAFQSEEFTARYAVPSYERWLLSSDMTPAYRIHRLVLQVLQRRGRATAWVLKSPVHLHSLPTLFEVYPDARVAITHRDPLTLLASLTSLIANLRWAHSDVVDPRAIAESHIERYRTTFEQLVDRSESGSLPSERLHHSLFADFQQDAHGVLTRLYRRFGLSLPADIEAEMRNALYGDQADRHGRHAYSHHDLTADPTALRAAFSRYQTYFKIPPDL
;
A
#
# COMPACT_ATOMS: atom_id res chain seq x y z
N MET A 1 -52.86 25.24 12.96
CA MET A 1 -53.75 24.50 12.04
C MET A 1 -53.08 23.17 11.71
N ALA A 2 -53.69 22.07 12.17
CA ALA A 2 -53.51 20.62 11.86
C ALA A 2 -52.07 20.03 11.80
N SER A 3 -51.62 19.27 12.81
CA SER A 3 -51.82 17.81 13.08
C SER A 3 -50.96 16.90 12.19
N PHE A 4 -49.91 16.22 12.71
CA PHE A 4 -49.90 14.92 13.42
C PHE A 4 -50.69 13.81 12.72
N ASP A 5 -50.00 12.73 12.31
CA ASP A 5 -50.39 11.37 12.72
C ASP A 5 -49.27 10.33 12.62
N SER A 6 -49.11 9.66 13.76
CA SER A 6 -48.35 8.44 14.05
C SER A 6 -49.17 7.19 13.70
N CYS A 7 -48.54 6.04 13.50
CA CYS A 7 -49.20 4.77 13.81
C CYS A 7 -48.26 3.82 14.54
N SER A 8 -48.60 3.53 15.79
CA SER A 8 -48.07 2.50 16.65
C SER A 8 -49.23 1.75 17.30
N HIS A 9 -48.94 0.52 17.74
CA HIS A 9 -49.71 -0.41 18.60
C HIS A 9 -50.33 -1.61 17.86
N THR A 10 -50.24 -2.84 18.37
CA THR A 10 -50.35 -3.25 19.79
C THR A 10 -49.69 -4.61 20.07
N LYS A 11 -49.21 -4.77 21.33
CA LYS A 11 -48.84 -6.01 22.04
C LYS A 11 -50.09 -6.91 22.22
N THR A 12 -50.04 -8.19 22.63
CA THR A 12 -49.75 -8.73 23.99
C THR A 12 -49.92 -10.30 24.01
N PRO A 13 -49.79 -11.08 25.12
CA PRO A 13 -48.64 -11.97 25.41
C PRO A 13 -49.02 -13.45 25.79
N VAL A 14 -48.11 -14.15 26.51
CA VAL A 14 -48.26 -15.34 27.44
C VAL A 14 -47.29 -16.49 27.03
N SER A 15 -46.09 -16.65 27.64
CA SER A 15 -45.69 -17.41 28.87
C SER A 15 -46.15 -18.89 28.85
N ARG A 16 -45.42 -19.97 29.18
CA ARG A 16 -44.40 -20.36 30.20
C ARG A 16 -44.04 -21.83 29.84
N THR A 17 -42.85 -22.42 30.01
CA THR A 17 -42.30 -23.19 31.17
C THR A 17 -41.56 -24.44 30.67
N GLY A 18 -40.50 -24.87 31.40
CA GLY A 18 -40.03 -26.26 31.51
C GLY A 18 -38.82 -26.64 30.65
N SER A 19 -37.58 -26.67 31.14
CA SER A 19 -36.95 -27.60 32.10
C SER A 19 -36.32 -28.86 31.47
N THR A 20 -34.99 -28.96 31.62
CA THR A 20 -34.15 -30.17 31.87
C THR A 20 -34.20 -31.36 30.90
N ARG A 21 -33.03 -31.76 30.36
CA ARG A 21 -32.19 -32.85 30.92
C ARG A 21 -30.93 -33.10 30.10
N ALA A 22 -29.85 -33.36 30.83
CA ALA A 22 -28.63 -34.00 30.36
C ALA A 22 -28.90 -35.42 29.83
N THR A 23 -28.09 -35.87 28.87
CA THR A 23 -27.70 -37.29 28.78
C THR A 23 -26.32 -37.43 28.16
N THR A 24 -25.47 -38.10 28.93
CA THR A 24 -24.17 -38.68 28.60
C THR A 24 -24.34 -39.95 27.75
N ARG A 25 -23.39 -40.22 26.85
CA ARG A 25 -22.80 -41.55 26.50
C ARG A 25 -21.75 -41.34 25.40
N ARG A 26 -20.45 -41.49 25.71
CA ARG A 26 -19.64 -42.73 25.68
C ARG A 26 -19.48 -43.35 24.29
N GLY A 27 -18.26 -43.23 23.76
CA GLY A 27 -17.38 -44.34 23.38
C GLY A 27 -17.62 -45.01 22.03
N CYS A 28 -16.62 -44.93 21.13
CA CYS A 28 -15.72 -46.04 20.82
C CYS A 28 -14.94 -45.75 19.51
N SER A 29 -13.60 -45.69 19.63
CA SER A 29 -12.70 -46.16 18.58
C SER A 29 -12.77 -47.70 18.48
N PRO A 30 -12.34 -48.29 17.36
CA PRO A 30 -11.06 -48.98 17.42
C PRO A 30 -10.17 -48.82 16.17
N THR A 31 -8.89 -48.62 16.48
CA THR A 31 -7.64 -49.15 15.91
C THR A 31 -7.60 -50.01 14.63
N ALA A 32 -6.50 -49.76 13.90
CA ALA A 32 -5.53 -50.71 13.30
C ALA A 32 -5.60 -50.96 11.78
N GLY A 33 -4.44 -50.83 11.12
CA GLY A 33 -4.24 -51.23 9.72
C GLY A 33 -2.91 -50.77 9.14
N SER A 34 -1.84 -51.45 9.52
CA SER A 34 -0.44 -51.32 9.11
C SER A 34 -0.14 -51.77 7.66
N GLY A 35 0.71 -51.01 6.96
CA GLY A 35 1.82 -51.56 6.14
C GLY A 35 1.53 -52.10 4.71
N PRO A 36 2.59 -52.46 3.96
CA PRO A 36 3.09 -51.65 2.83
C PRO A 36 3.18 -52.42 1.50
N ARG A 37 3.30 -51.72 0.34
CA ARG A 37 4.15 -52.20 -0.78
C ARG A 37 4.39 -51.17 -1.89
N ALA A 38 5.62 -51.21 -2.36
CA ALA A 38 6.24 -50.42 -3.41
C ALA A 38 6.06 -51.02 -4.82
N THR A 39 6.61 -50.28 -5.79
CA THR A 39 6.91 -50.59 -7.22
C THR A 39 5.80 -50.16 -8.19
N ARG A 40 6.05 -49.49 -9.33
CA ARG A 40 7.20 -49.57 -10.25
C ARG A 40 7.26 -48.33 -11.17
N ALA A 41 8.49 -47.95 -11.54
CA ALA A 41 8.85 -46.92 -12.50
C ALA A 41 8.45 -47.27 -13.96
N ARG A 42 8.25 -46.22 -14.78
CA ARG A 42 8.42 -46.24 -16.25
C ARG A 42 8.57 -44.81 -16.81
N GLU A 43 9.75 -44.48 -17.31
CA GLU A 43 10.03 -43.48 -18.35
C GLU A 43 10.47 -44.22 -19.64
N PRO A 44 10.78 -43.56 -20.77
CA PRO A 44 10.00 -42.58 -21.52
C PRO A 44 9.84 -43.05 -23.00
N ARG A 45 9.05 -42.36 -23.84
CA ARG A 45 9.06 -42.57 -25.30
C ARG A 45 9.27 -41.26 -26.06
N SER A 46 10.22 -41.34 -26.97
CA SER A 46 10.79 -40.34 -27.87
C SER A 46 9.97 -40.12 -29.15
N CYS A 47 10.21 -38.96 -29.78
CA CYS A 47 9.72 -38.48 -31.08
C CYS A 47 10.04 -39.41 -32.27
N PRO A 48 9.46 -39.11 -33.45
CA PRO A 48 10.35 -38.59 -34.52
C PRO A 48 9.75 -37.45 -35.38
N ARG A 49 10.64 -36.53 -35.81
CA ARG A 49 10.52 -35.67 -37.00
C ARG A 49 10.85 -36.49 -38.27
N PRO A 50 10.53 -35.95 -39.46
CA PRO A 50 11.45 -36.04 -40.59
C PRO A 50 11.87 -34.67 -41.14
N ALA A 51 13.04 -34.68 -41.77
CA ALA A 51 13.75 -33.58 -42.39
C ALA A 51 13.70 -33.69 -43.93
N SER A 52 13.90 -32.58 -44.65
CA SER A 52 14.76 -32.55 -45.84
C SER A 52 15.11 -31.13 -46.27
N ARG A 53 16.39 -30.97 -46.64
CA ARG A 53 17.13 -29.78 -47.09
C ARG A 53 17.04 -29.58 -48.61
N THR A 54 17.27 -28.35 -49.09
CA THR A 54 18.00 -28.01 -50.35
C THR A 54 18.28 -26.49 -50.37
N THR A 55 19.47 -26.02 -49.96
CA THR A 55 20.63 -25.51 -50.74
C THR A 55 20.47 -24.15 -51.46
N CYS A 56 21.35 -23.19 -51.09
CA CYS A 56 21.65 -21.89 -51.71
C CYS A 56 22.17 -21.99 -53.17
N PRO A 57 22.28 -20.86 -53.93
CA PRO A 57 23.47 -20.02 -53.84
C PRO A 57 23.24 -18.49 -53.89
N THR A 58 24.29 -17.83 -53.43
CA THR A 58 24.66 -16.41 -53.37
C THR A 58 24.71 -15.66 -54.71
N THR A 59 24.36 -14.38 -54.71
CA THR A 59 25.07 -13.32 -55.47
C THR A 59 24.92 -11.97 -54.80
N ARG A 60 26.06 -11.30 -54.59
CA ARG A 60 26.22 -9.88 -54.24
C ARG A 60 26.79 -9.20 -55.49
N PRO A 61 26.46 -7.92 -55.74
CA PRO A 61 27.57 -6.98 -55.89
C PRO A 61 27.35 -5.69 -55.10
N ALA A 62 28.48 -5.07 -54.78
CA ALA A 62 28.61 -3.79 -54.10
C ALA A 62 28.40 -2.62 -55.08
N SER A 63 27.85 -1.50 -54.58
CA SER A 63 28.55 -0.20 -54.62
C SER A 63 27.72 0.95 -54.03
N THR A 64 28.42 1.82 -53.29
CA THR A 64 28.26 3.28 -53.15
C THR A 64 26.98 3.88 -52.55
N THR A 65 27.13 4.36 -51.31
CA THR A 65 26.39 5.49 -50.69
C THR A 65 26.56 6.79 -51.49
N PRO A 66 25.58 7.72 -51.45
CA PRO A 66 25.64 8.81 -50.46
C PRO A 66 24.35 9.06 -49.68
N ARG A 67 24.55 9.77 -48.57
CA ARG A 67 23.60 10.21 -47.55
C ARG A 67 22.47 11.12 -48.09
N ASP A 68 21.45 11.18 -47.24
CA ASP A 68 20.40 12.21 -47.09
C ASP A 68 19.10 12.06 -47.89
N ALA A 69 18.01 12.27 -47.15
CA ALA A 69 16.60 12.37 -47.52
C ALA A 69 15.80 11.07 -47.73
N LEU A 70 15.24 10.49 -46.66
CA LEU A 70 13.84 10.02 -46.63
C LEU A 70 13.38 9.56 -45.22
N ARG A 71 12.84 10.47 -44.39
CA ARG A 71 11.89 10.11 -43.32
C ARG A 71 10.88 11.24 -43.12
N SER A 72 9.95 11.36 -44.05
CA SER A 72 8.67 12.01 -43.81
C SER A 72 7.63 11.43 -44.74
N THR A 73 6.41 11.27 -44.21
CA THR A 73 5.16 10.87 -44.88
C THR A 73 4.76 9.42 -44.61
N ILE A 74 4.14 9.20 -43.44
CA ILE A 74 2.84 8.51 -43.23
C ILE A 74 2.53 8.73 -41.74
N ALA A 75 1.90 9.87 -41.44
CA ALA A 75 1.14 10.16 -40.20
C ALA A 75 0.62 11.61 -40.24
N ARG A 76 -0.14 11.96 -41.29
CA ARG A 76 -0.92 13.21 -41.31
C ARG A 76 -2.07 13.06 -42.29
N ARG A 77 -3.17 12.48 -41.81
CA ARG A 77 -4.54 12.65 -42.29
C ARG A 77 -5.46 11.79 -41.44
N ILE A 78 -6.07 12.43 -40.43
CA ILE A 78 -7.45 12.28 -39.92
C ILE A 78 -7.50 13.14 -38.65
N TRP A 79 -7.74 14.44 -38.83
CA TRP A 79 -8.46 15.30 -37.88
C TRP A 79 -8.60 16.69 -38.51
N LEU A 80 -9.73 16.91 -39.19
CA LEU A 80 -10.21 18.24 -39.57
C LEU A 80 -11.69 18.23 -39.19
N GLY A 81 -12.05 19.03 -38.18
CA GLY A 81 -13.43 19.14 -37.72
C GLY A 81 -13.56 19.56 -36.26
N ALA A 82 -12.90 20.65 -35.84
CA ALA A 82 -13.29 21.37 -34.64
C ALA A 82 -13.10 22.87 -34.88
N SER A 83 -14.20 23.59 -34.71
CA SER A 83 -14.37 25.03 -34.83
C SER A 83 -13.45 25.81 -33.89
N GLU A 84 -12.89 26.90 -34.42
CA GLU A 84 -12.05 27.89 -33.76
C GLU A 84 -12.79 28.54 -32.58
N HIS A 85 -12.31 28.32 -31.36
CA HIS A 85 -12.38 29.30 -30.27
C HIS A 85 -10.95 29.54 -29.81
N GLU A 86 -10.46 30.75 -30.12
CA GLU A 86 -9.14 31.25 -29.73
C GLU A 86 -9.00 31.25 -28.20
N TYR A 87 -8.04 30.51 -27.67
CA TYR A 87 -7.52 30.71 -26.32
C TYR A 87 -6.10 31.24 -26.46
N ALA A 88 -5.93 32.53 -26.20
CA ALA A 88 -4.63 33.19 -26.16
C ALA A 88 -3.74 32.60 -25.04
N PRO A 89 -2.42 32.48 -25.24
CA PRO A 89 -1.52 32.00 -24.19
C PRO A 89 -1.35 33.07 -23.10
N ALA A 90 -1.52 32.68 -21.84
CA ALA A 90 -1.20 33.55 -20.70
C ALA A 90 0.33 33.75 -20.60
N PRO A 91 0.81 34.96 -20.27
CA PRO A 91 2.23 35.27 -20.25
C PRO A 91 2.93 34.61 -19.05
N GLY A 92 4.19 34.25 -19.27
CA GLY A 92 5.05 33.55 -18.33
C GLY A 92 5.13 34.21 -16.96
N ALA A 93 4.95 33.38 -15.93
CA ALA A 93 5.28 33.73 -14.57
C ALA A 93 6.60 33.05 -14.22
N ASP A 94 7.71 33.78 -14.34
CA ASP A 94 8.88 33.56 -13.51
C ASP A 94 8.41 33.60 -12.05
N ARG A 95 8.34 32.43 -11.41
CA ARG A 95 8.09 32.32 -9.97
C ARG A 95 9.29 31.65 -9.33
N VAL A 96 10.32 32.47 -9.11
CA VAL A 96 11.21 32.26 -7.97
C VAL A 96 10.34 32.33 -6.72
N ARG A 97 10.14 31.20 -6.04
CA ARG A 97 9.61 31.22 -4.67
C ARG A 97 10.66 31.93 -3.82
N THR A 98 10.39 33.18 -3.44
CA THR A 98 11.20 33.89 -2.46
C THR A 98 11.00 33.21 -1.11
N CYS A 99 11.98 32.45 -0.66
CA CYS A 99 12.10 32.07 0.74
C CYS A 99 12.13 33.34 1.58
N ASP A 100 11.28 33.40 2.61
CA ASP A 100 11.29 34.44 3.64
C ASP A 100 12.67 34.45 4.34
N PRO A 101 13.48 35.52 4.22
CA PRO A 101 14.85 35.55 4.71
C PRO A 101 14.99 35.74 6.23
N ASP A 102 13.90 36.05 6.96
CA ASP A 102 13.95 36.39 8.39
C ASP A 102 13.51 35.26 9.34
N ARG A 103 13.19 34.06 8.82
CA ARG A 103 12.93 32.88 9.65
C ARG A 103 14.26 32.18 9.96
N ALA A 104 14.66 32.17 11.25
CA ALA A 104 15.83 31.46 11.75
C ALA A 104 16.05 30.12 11.02
N THR A 105 17.11 30.05 10.21
CA THR A 105 17.42 28.93 9.34
C THR A 105 17.91 27.77 10.20
N VAL A 106 16.99 26.89 10.58
CA VAL A 106 17.35 25.54 11.03
C VAL A 106 17.97 24.81 9.85
N ASP A 107 19.26 24.54 9.94
CA ASP A 107 20.01 23.76 8.96
C ASP A 107 19.59 22.29 9.07
N MET A 108 18.92 21.78 8.04
CA MET A 108 18.39 20.41 8.02
C MET A 108 19.53 19.44 7.73
N THR A 109 19.65 18.36 8.51
CA THR A 109 20.71 17.35 8.30
C THR A 109 20.52 16.52 7.02
N TRP A 110 19.29 16.47 6.49
CA TRP A 110 19.03 15.74 5.25
C TRP A 110 19.62 16.48 4.06
N THR A 111 20.53 15.81 3.35
CA THR A 111 21.04 16.23 2.05
C THR A 111 20.56 15.27 0.97
N PRO A 112 20.19 15.74 -0.23
CA PRO A 112 19.79 14.86 -1.32
C PRO A 112 20.91 13.87 -1.66
N PRO A 113 20.68 12.56 -1.54
CA PRO A 113 21.70 11.58 -1.84
C PRO A 113 22.00 11.54 -3.35
N GLU A 114 23.24 11.20 -3.70
CA GLU A 114 23.65 11.09 -5.09
C GLU A 114 22.79 10.05 -5.83
N ARG A 115 22.27 10.45 -6.99
CA ARG A 115 21.54 9.55 -7.88
C ARG A 115 22.50 8.75 -8.74
N PRO A 116 22.23 7.46 -9.01
CA PRO A 116 23.01 6.70 -9.97
C PRO A 116 23.06 7.33 -11.36
N GLU A 117 24.11 7.02 -12.12
CA GLU A 117 24.34 7.52 -13.48
C GLU A 117 23.12 7.31 -14.40
N TRP A 118 22.51 6.12 -14.35
CA TRP A 118 21.35 5.80 -15.19
C TRP A 118 20.14 6.71 -14.92
N VAL A 119 19.96 7.17 -13.68
CA VAL A 119 18.87 8.11 -13.32
C VAL A 119 19.16 9.48 -13.90
N ARG A 120 20.41 9.94 -13.78
CA ARG A 120 20.85 11.23 -14.33
C ARG A 120 20.69 11.26 -15.84
N ALA A 121 21.08 10.20 -16.53
CA ALA A 121 20.89 10.05 -17.98
C ALA A 121 19.40 10.16 -18.39
N ILE A 122 18.49 9.47 -17.67
CA ILE A 122 17.05 9.60 -17.93
C ILE A 122 16.56 11.03 -17.71
N ASN A 123 16.95 11.66 -16.60
CA ASN A 123 16.55 13.04 -16.29
C ASN A 123 17.15 14.08 -17.23
N ALA A 124 18.28 13.78 -17.87
CA ALA A 124 18.87 14.57 -18.94
C ALA A 124 18.21 14.32 -20.31
N GLY A 125 17.27 13.37 -20.42
CA GLY A 125 16.59 13.04 -21.67
C GLY A 125 17.39 12.12 -22.60
N GLU A 126 18.48 11.51 -22.11
CA GLU A 126 19.41 10.71 -22.92
C GLU A 126 18.87 9.31 -23.26
N ILE A 127 17.74 8.92 -22.66
CA ILE A 127 17.05 7.64 -22.90
C ILE A 127 15.67 7.91 -23.53
N PRO A 128 15.58 8.10 -24.86
CA PRO A 128 14.36 8.58 -25.53
C PRO A 128 13.12 7.74 -25.22
N THR A 129 13.25 6.41 -25.16
CA THR A 129 12.11 5.52 -24.86
C THR A 129 11.44 5.80 -23.52
N ILE A 130 12.22 6.18 -22.50
CA ILE A 130 11.70 6.52 -21.18
C ILE A 130 11.19 7.95 -21.17
N SER A 131 11.93 8.87 -21.79
CA SER A 131 11.57 10.29 -21.86
C SER A 131 10.27 10.50 -22.65
N ASP A 132 10.07 9.76 -23.75
CA ASP A 132 8.84 9.79 -24.55
C ASP A 132 7.64 9.28 -23.74
N GLU A 133 7.79 8.17 -23.00
CA GLU A 133 6.73 7.67 -22.11
C GLU A 133 6.43 8.66 -20.96
N ALA A 134 7.47 9.30 -20.40
CA ALA A 134 7.33 10.31 -19.35
C ALA A 134 6.66 11.59 -19.85
N ALA A 135 6.82 11.94 -21.12
CA ALA A 135 6.20 13.09 -21.76
C ALA A 135 4.70 12.90 -22.01
N LEU A 136 4.19 11.66 -21.98
CA LEU A 136 2.77 11.41 -22.13
C LEU A 136 1.95 12.09 -21.02
N PRO A 137 0.76 12.64 -21.33
CA PRO A 137 -0.07 13.33 -20.34
C PRO A 137 -0.50 12.39 -19.20
N LEU A 138 -0.44 12.89 -17.98
CA LEU A 138 -1.05 12.25 -16.80
C LEU A 138 -2.50 12.74 -16.63
N THR A 139 -3.29 12.66 -17.70
CA THR A 139 -4.71 13.02 -17.66
C THR A 139 -5.56 11.79 -17.43
N ARG A 140 -6.73 11.99 -16.80
CA ARG A 140 -7.72 10.93 -16.57
C ARG A 140 -8.00 10.14 -17.85
N ASP A 141 -8.38 10.83 -18.91
CA ASP A 141 -8.82 10.19 -20.16
C ASP A 141 -7.68 9.37 -20.80
N ALA A 142 -6.45 9.90 -20.81
CA ALA A 142 -5.30 9.19 -21.37
C ALA A 142 -4.96 7.93 -20.55
N LEU A 143 -4.94 8.05 -19.22
CA LEU A 143 -4.62 6.93 -18.34
C LEU A 143 -5.72 5.86 -18.36
N LEU A 144 -6.99 6.26 -18.35
CA LEU A 144 -8.12 5.33 -18.43
C LEU A 144 -8.18 4.61 -19.77
N ALA A 145 -8.01 5.33 -20.88
CA ALA A 145 -7.99 4.73 -22.22
C ALA A 145 -6.84 3.74 -22.36
N GLU A 146 -5.63 4.10 -21.89
CA GLU A 146 -4.48 3.20 -21.95
C GLU A 146 -4.66 1.98 -21.04
N ALA A 147 -5.10 2.16 -19.79
CA ALA A 147 -5.36 1.04 -18.88
C ALA A 147 -6.42 0.10 -19.45
N ALA A 148 -7.52 0.63 -19.99
CA ALA A 148 -8.56 -0.16 -20.64
C ALA A 148 -8.02 -0.91 -21.87
N ALA A 149 -7.23 -0.25 -22.72
CA ALA A 149 -6.60 -0.87 -23.88
C ALA A 149 -5.70 -2.06 -23.49
N ARG A 150 -4.91 -1.91 -22.40
CA ARG A 150 -4.07 -2.98 -21.86
C ARG A 150 -4.87 -4.15 -21.28
N GLN A 151 -6.14 -3.93 -20.91
CA GLN A 151 -7.10 -4.97 -20.52
C GLN A 151 -7.92 -5.50 -21.71
N GLY A 152 -7.56 -5.17 -22.96
CA GLY A 152 -8.27 -5.65 -24.16
C GLY A 152 -9.56 -4.89 -24.48
N ARG A 153 -9.81 -3.74 -23.86
CA ARG A 153 -11.06 -2.96 -23.96
C ARG A 153 -10.95 -1.74 -24.89
N MET A 154 -10.20 -1.87 -25.99
CA MET A 154 -9.81 -0.74 -26.87
C MET A 154 -10.97 -0.06 -27.61
N ALA A 155 -12.09 -0.75 -27.81
CA ALA A 155 -13.23 -0.26 -28.60
C ALA A 155 -14.36 0.35 -27.74
N GLU A 156 -14.15 0.49 -26.43
CA GLU A 156 -15.16 1.00 -25.51
C GLU A 156 -15.22 2.53 -25.50
N SER A 157 -16.42 3.08 -25.32
CA SER A 157 -16.59 4.52 -25.13
C SER A 157 -16.03 4.97 -23.78
N PRO A 158 -15.62 6.25 -23.61
CA PRO A 158 -15.13 6.76 -22.33
C PRO A 158 -16.08 6.49 -21.16
N ALA A 159 -17.40 6.60 -21.40
CA ALA A 159 -18.41 6.30 -20.39
C ALA A 159 -18.46 4.79 -20.01
N ALA A 160 -18.21 3.89 -20.96
CA ALA A 160 -18.14 2.45 -20.67
C ALA A 160 -16.85 2.09 -19.91
N ILE A 161 -15.73 2.72 -20.25
CA ILE A 161 -14.46 2.59 -19.53
C ILE A 161 -14.64 3.06 -18.08
N ALA A 162 -15.21 4.25 -17.87
CA ALA A 162 -15.50 4.80 -16.55
C ALA A 162 -16.38 3.86 -15.71
N ARG A 163 -17.51 3.37 -16.27
CA ARG A 163 -18.36 2.38 -15.59
C ARG A 163 -17.62 1.08 -15.24
N GLY A 164 -16.60 0.72 -16.02
CA GLY A 164 -15.74 -0.43 -15.74
C GLY A 164 -15.00 -0.35 -14.40
N LEU A 165 -14.82 0.85 -13.84
CA LEU A 165 -14.12 1.07 -12.57
C LEU A 165 -14.99 0.82 -11.34
N GLY A 166 -16.28 0.52 -11.49
CA GLY A 166 -17.16 0.37 -10.34
C GLY A 166 -18.23 -0.70 -10.45
N ARG A 167 -18.69 -1.16 -9.29
CA ARG A 167 -19.76 -2.14 -9.09
C ARG A 167 -20.54 -1.75 -7.82
N ALA A 168 -21.64 -2.43 -7.54
CA ALA A 168 -22.41 -2.17 -6.32
C ALA A 168 -21.52 -2.23 -5.07
N GLY A 169 -21.49 -1.14 -4.29
CA GLY A 169 -20.64 -1.01 -3.09
C GLY A 169 -19.21 -0.50 -3.38
N PHE A 170 -18.88 -0.27 -4.64
CA PHE A 170 -17.58 0.18 -5.15
C PHE A 170 -17.79 1.18 -6.30
N GLU A 171 -18.42 2.32 -6.01
CA GLU A 171 -18.90 3.26 -7.03
C GLU A 171 -17.77 3.82 -7.92
N ALA A 172 -18.03 3.86 -9.24
CA ALA A 172 -17.06 4.35 -10.22
C ALA A 172 -16.78 5.86 -10.03
N ASP A 173 -17.83 6.64 -9.79
CA ASP A 173 -17.75 8.09 -9.65
C ASP A 173 -16.81 8.50 -8.51
N CYS A 174 -16.90 7.82 -7.35
CA CYS A 174 -15.99 8.07 -6.22
C CYS A 174 -14.52 7.85 -6.60
N VAL A 175 -14.21 6.74 -7.28
CA VAL A 175 -12.82 6.43 -7.67
C VAL A 175 -12.30 7.41 -8.71
N ILE A 176 -13.14 7.84 -9.65
CA ILE A 176 -12.81 8.84 -10.66
C ILE A 176 -12.53 10.19 -10.00
N GLU A 177 -13.38 10.62 -9.07
CA GLU A 177 -13.22 11.88 -8.34
C GLU A 177 -11.91 11.89 -7.52
N ASN A 178 -11.58 10.76 -6.89
CA ASN A 178 -10.33 10.59 -6.14
C ASN A 178 -9.10 10.61 -7.05
N LEU A 179 -9.19 9.98 -8.22
CA LEU A 179 -8.15 10.04 -9.25
C LEU A 179 -7.95 11.47 -9.74
N ASP A 180 -9.03 12.20 -10.06
CA ASP A 180 -8.95 13.57 -10.56
C ASP A 180 -8.25 14.49 -9.56
N ARG A 181 -8.56 14.38 -8.26
CA ARG A 181 -7.86 15.12 -7.20
C ARG A 181 -6.37 14.81 -7.16
N LEU A 182 -6.00 13.54 -7.27
CA LEU A 182 -4.59 13.15 -7.29
C LEU A 182 -3.89 13.70 -8.53
N LEU A 183 -4.50 13.58 -9.71
CA LEU A 183 -3.92 14.07 -10.97
C LEU A 183 -3.75 15.58 -10.97
N GLU A 184 -4.74 16.33 -10.45
CA GLU A 184 -4.64 17.77 -10.28
C GLU A 184 -3.47 18.15 -9.35
N ALA A 185 -3.32 17.46 -8.23
CA ALA A 185 -2.21 17.71 -7.30
C ALA A 185 -0.85 17.33 -7.92
N LEU A 186 -0.77 16.22 -8.66
CA LEU A 186 0.45 15.82 -9.37
C LEU A 186 0.87 16.84 -10.43
N ASP A 187 -0.08 17.41 -11.16
CA ASP A 187 0.17 18.40 -12.20
C ASP A 187 0.62 19.74 -11.62
N ARG A 188 0.02 20.17 -10.51
CA ARG A 188 0.21 21.52 -9.95
C ARG A 188 1.28 21.63 -8.87
N GLU A 189 1.59 20.53 -8.18
CA GLU A 189 2.32 20.59 -6.89
C GLU A 189 3.52 19.65 -6.79
N ALA A 190 3.53 18.53 -7.53
CA ALA A 190 4.47 17.44 -7.27
C ALA A 190 5.88 17.62 -7.88
N ASP A 191 6.06 18.56 -8.80
CA ASP A 191 7.34 18.88 -9.46
C ASP A 191 8.13 17.62 -9.90
N LEU A 192 7.45 16.70 -10.60
CA LEU A 192 8.01 15.40 -10.98
C LEU A 192 9.17 15.55 -11.99
N SER A 193 10.28 14.87 -11.74
CA SER A 193 11.38 14.72 -12.72
C SER A 193 11.00 13.75 -13.85
N ILE A 194 11.80 13.63 -14.92
CA ILE A 194 11.49 12.71 -16.04
C ILE A 194 11.35 11.27 -15.55
N VAL A 195 12.30 10.78 -14.75
CA VAL A 195 12.21 9.46 -14.13
C VAL A 195 10.99 9.36 -13.21
N GLY A 196 10.69 10.42 -12.46
CA GLY A 196 9.54 10.49 -11.57
C GLY A 196 8.20 10.38 -12.29
N ARG A 197 8.05 11.08 -13.42
CA ARG A 197 6.88 10.98 -14.31
C ARG A 197 6.74 9.58 -14.89
N HIS A 198 7.84 8.98 -15.36
CA HIS A 198 7.83 7.60 -15.87
C HIS A 198 7.38 6.60 -14.80
N LEU A 199 7.97 6.65 -13.60
CA LEU A 199 7.59 5.76 -12.48
C LEU A 199 6.14 5.97 -12.05
N THR A 200 5.71 7.23 -11.96
CA THR A 200 4.34 7.62 -11.59
C THR A 200 3.32 7.12 -12.61
N ARG A 201 3.56 7.31 -13.91
CA ARG A 201 2.68 6.83 -14.98
C ARG A 201 2.45 5.33 -14.85
N ARG A 202 3.53 4.55 -14.71
CA ARG A 202 3.45 3.08 -14.60
C ARG A 202 2.72 2.64 -13.34
N PHE A 203 2.94 3.32 -12.22
CA PHE A 203 2.25 3.05 -10.97
C PHE A 203 0.73 3.31 -11.08
N LEU A 204 0.32 4.44 -11.66
CA LEU A 204 -1.09 4.79 -11.88
C LEU A 204 -1.77 3.83 -12.87
N LEU A 205 -1.09 3.48 -13.97
CA LEU A 205 -1.63 2.52 -14.94
C LEU A 205 -1.86 1.15 -14.29
N ARG A 206 -0.93 0.64 -13.48
CA ARG A 206 -1.16 -0.61 -12.74
C ARG A 206 -2.38 -0.49 -11.81
N LEU A 207 -2.52 0.61 -11.06
CA LEU A 207 -3.68 0.78 -10.17
C LEU A 207 -5.00 0.68 -10.94
N LEU A 208 -5.09 1.34 -12.10
CA LEU A 208 -6.27 1.31 -12.96
C LEU A 208 -6.50 -0.08 -13.57
N GLU A 209 -5.47 -0.71 -14.11
CA GLU A 209 -5.53 -2.08 -14.65
C GLU A 209 -6.06 -3.07 -13.59
N VAL A 210 -5.51 -3.02 -12.37
CA VAL A 210 -5.91 -3.91 -11.28
C VAL A 210 -7.30 -3.54 -10.74
N ARG A 211 -7.67 -2.25 -10.74
CA ARG A 211 -9.04 -1.84 -10.41
C ARG A 211 -10.05 -2.45 -11.39
N PHE A 212 -9.77 -2.43 -12.70
CA PHE A 212 -10.60 -3.12 -13.68
C PHE A 212 -10.67 -4.63 -13.42
N GLN A 213 -9.54 -5.27 -13.12
CA GLN A 213 -9.47 -6.70 -12.82
C GLN A 213 -10.28 -7.07 -11.57
N LEU A 214 -10.23 -6.24 -10.51
CA LEU A 214 -11.04 -6.43 -9.30
C LEU A 214 -12.54 -6.35 -9.60
N MET A 215 -12.96 -5.37 -10.40
CA MET A 215 -14.37 -5.23 -10.76
C MET A 215 -14.85 -6.36 -11.68
N ALA A 216 -14.01 -6.80 -12.62
CA ALA A 216 -14.31 -7.97 -13.46
C ALA A 216 -14.39 -9.25 -12.62
N TYR A 217 -13.46 -9.46 -11.68
CA TYR A 217 -13.47 -10.61 -10.80
C TYR A 217 -14.73 -10.65 -9.92
N LEU A 218 -15.20 -9.49 -9.46
CA LEU A 218 -16.43 -9.40 -8.67
C LEU A 218 -17.68 -9.81 -9.48
N ASP A 219 -17.71 -9.55 -10.79
CA ASP A 219 -18.78 -10.05 -11.66
C ASP A 219 -18.67 -11.56 -11.90
N GLU A 220 -17.44 -12.06 -12.07
CA GLU A 220 -17.17 -13.48 -12.33
C GLU A 220 -17.42 -14.36 -11.10
N ASP A 221 -17.12 -13.87 -9.90
CA ASP A 221 -17.29 -14.57 -8.63
C ASP A 221 -17.88 -13.65 -7.55
N PRO A 222 -19.18 -13.30 -7.62
CA PRO A 222 -19.83 -12.42 -6.64
C PRO A 222 -19.76 -12.95 -5.20
N GLY A 223 -19.67 -14.28 -5.04
CA GLY A 223 -19.54 -14.95 -3.74
C GLY A 223 -18.22 -14.64 -3.02
N VAL A 224 -17.28 -13.93 -3.65
CA VAL A 224 -16.12 -13.35 -2.95
C VAL A 224 -16.55 -12.39 -1.84
N MET A 225 -17.68 -11.69 -2.00
CA MET A 225 -18.18 -10.75 -0.98
C MET A 225 -18.66 -11.44 0.28
N ASP A 226 -18.98 -12.74 0.21
CA ASP A 226 -19.41 -13.56 1.34
C ASP A 226 -18.24 -14.06 2.19
N GLU A 227 -16.99 -13.91 1.71
CA GLU A 227 -15.80 -14.29 2.46
C GLU A 227 -15.70 -13.45 3.75
N GLU A 228 -15.82 -14.11 4.89
CA GLU A 228 -15.68 -13.47 6.18
C GLU A 228 -14.20 -13.22 6.50
N ILE A 229 -13.85 -11.98 6.81
CA ILE A 229 -12.54 -11.60 7.34
C ILE A 229 -12.67 -11.59 8.85
N ALA A 230 -12.58 -12.76 9.47
CA ALA A 230 -12.85 -12.95 10.89
C ALA A 230 -11.68 -12.50 11.77
N ALA A 231 -11.98 -11.63 12.74
CA ALA A 231 -11.11 -11.09 13.78
C ALA A 231 -9.67 -10.74 13.31
N PRO A 232 -9.51 -9.95 12.22
CA PRO A 232 -8.19 -9.58 11.71
C PRO A 232 -7.40 -8.80 12.75
N LEU A 233 -6.10 -9.07 12.84
CA LEU A 233 -5.17 -8.37 13.71
C LEU A 233 -4.45 -7.26 12.93
N PHE A 234 -4.72 -6.02 13.29
CA PHE A 234 -4.07 -4.84 12.73
C PHE A 234 -2.94 -4.36 13.64
N VAL A 235 -1.76 -4.15 13.07
CA VAL A 235 -0.68 -3.39 13.69
C VAL A 235 -0.81 -1.94 13.22
N ALA A 236 -1.05 -1.05 14.17
CA ALA A 236 -1.21 0.38 13.95
C ALA A 236 -0.14 1.15 14.75
N GLY A 237 0.26 2.30 14.24
CA GLY A 237 1.28 3.13 14.86
C GLY A 237 1.91 4.05 13.84
N ALA A 238 2.48 5.16 14.32
CA ALA A 238 3.30 5.99 13.45
C ALA A 238 4.50 5.18 12.91
N PRO A 239 5.03 5.50 11.72
CA PRO A 239 6.28 4.92 11.25
C PRO A 239 7.36 4.98 12.34
N ARG A 240 8.24 3.97 12.36
CA ARG A 240 9.40 3.90 13.28
C ARG A 240 9.07 3.69 14.77
N THR A 241 7.82 3.33 15.10
CA THR A 241 7.40 2.96 16.47
C THR A 241 7.55 1.46 16.80
N GLY A 242 8.16 0.67 15.92
CA GLY A 242 8.29 -0.80 16.09
C GLY A 242 7.22 -1.61 15.37
N THR A 243 6.33 -0.98 14.58
CA THR A 243 5.30 -1.68 13.79
C THR A 243 5.87 -2.79 12.89
N THR A 244 7.02 -2.55 12.24
CA THR A 244 7.67 -3.58 11.40
C THR A 244 8.15 -4.77 12.23
N ILE A 245 8.78 -4.53 13.38
CA ILE A 245 9.25 -5.60 14.29
C ILE A 245 8.06 -6.45 14.73
N LEU A 246 7.00 -5.81 15.24
CA LEU A 246 5.79 -6.50 15.68
C LEU A 246 5.13 -7.27 14.53
N HIS A 247 5.04 -6.67 13.35
CA HIS A 247 4.46 -7.33 12.18
C HIS A 247 5.26 -8.57 11.75
N THR A 248 6.60 -8.49 11.73
CA THR A 248 7.47 -9.63 11.44
C THR A 248 7.32 -10.75 12.46
N LEU A 249 7.26 -10.42 13.75
CA LEU A 249 7.02 -11.39 14.81
C LEU A 249 5.66 -12.08 14.65
N LEU A 250 4.60 -11.32 14.42
CA LEU A 250 3.27 -11.88 14.20
C LEU A 250 3.19 -12.72 12.92
N ALA A 251 3.92 -12.35 11.87
CA ALA A 251 4.01 -13.10 10.62
C ALA A 251 4.73 -14.46 10.77
N ALA A 252 5.56 -14.61 11.80
CA ALA A 252 6.25 -15.87 12.09
C ALA A 252 5.31 -16.93 12.68
N ASP A 253 4.12 -16.57 13.18
CA ASP A 253 3.13 -17.55 13.59
C ASP A 253 2.51 -18.22 12.36
N PRO A 254 2.63 -19.55 12.18
CA PRO A 254 2.15 -20.25 10.99
C PRO A 254 0.61 -20.27 10.87
N ARG A 255 -0.11 -19.89 11.93
CA ARG A 255 -1.57 -19.70 11.92
C ARG A 255 -1.97 -18.38 11.27
N HIS A 256 -1.07 -17.40 11.27
CA HIS A 256 -1.32 -16.10 10.68
C HIS A 256 -1.02 -16.09 9.18
N ARG A 257 -1.71 -15.19 8.48
CA ARG A 257 -1.40 -14.84 7.10
C ARG A 257 -1.15 -13.34 7.01
N VAL A 258 -0.01 -12.97 6.44
CA VAL A 258 0.29 -11.60 6.04
C VAL A 258 0.22 -11.46 4.53
N PRO A 259 -0.37 -10.37 4.00
CA PRO A 259 -0.34 -10.07 2.59
C PRO A 259 1.09 -9.76 2.11
N LEU A 260 1.51 -10.41 1.03
CA LEU A 260 2.80 -10.15 0.40
C LEU A 260 2.71 -9.01 -0.62
N GLY A 261 3.85 -8.39 -0.94
CA GLY A 261 3.95 -7.31 -1.93
C GLY A 261 3.28 -7.64 -3.25
N TRP A 262 3.51 -8.83 -3.78
CA TRP A 262 2.90 -9.24 -5.05
C TRP A 262 1.38 -9.44 -4.95
N GLU A 263 0.88 -9.91 -3.81
CA GLU A 263 -0.55 -10.11 -3.56
C GLU A 263 -1.28 -8.76 -3.46
N PHE A 264 -0.72 -7.78 -2.74
CA PHE A 264 -1.31 -6.44 -2.63
C PHE A 264 -1.16 -5.58 -3.88
N LEU A 265 -0.15 -5.81 -4.71
CA LEU A 265 -0.02 -5.08 -5.97
C LEU A 265 -0.91 -5.66 -7.08
N ARG A 266 -1.12 -6.98 -7.09
CA ARG A 266 -1.82 -7.75 -8.14
C ARG A 266 -2.60 -8.94 -7.55
N PRO A 267 -3.73 -8.69 -6.84
CA PRO A 267 -4.50 -9.73 -6.15
C PRO A 267 -5.30 -10.65 -7.07
N VAL A 268 -5.57 -10.23 -8.31
CA VAL A 268 -6.39 -10.96 -9.29
C VAL A 268 -5.50 -11.54 -10.42
N PRO A 269 -5.74 -12.79 -10.87
CA PRO A 269 -6.62 -13.79 -10.24
C PRO A 269 -6.10 -14.19 -8.85
N PRO A 270 -6.93 -14.69 -7.92
CA PRO A 270 -6.45 -15.08 -6.59
C PRO A 270 -5.26 -16.05 -6.68
N PRO A 271 -4.30 -16.00 -5.74
CA PRO A 271 -3.20 -16.95 -5.66
C PRO A 271 -3.67 -18.40 -5.77
N SER A 272 -2.88 -19.26 -6.43
CA SER A 272 -3.15 -20.69 -6.43
C SER A 272 -3.19 -21.23 -4.98
N PRO A 273 -4.14 -22.11 -4.63
CA PRO A 273 -4.11 -22.82 -3.35
C PRO A 273 -2.99 -23.88 -3.31
N ASP A 274 -2.45 -24.27 -4.46
CA ASP A 274 -1.26 -25.14 -4.55
C ASP A 274 -0.02 -24.36 -4.10
N PRO A 275 0.69 -24.80 -3.04
CA PRO A 275 1.85 -24.09 -2.50
C PRO A 275 3.00 -23.92 -3.50
N GLU A 276 3.25 -24.91 -4.37
CA GLU A 276 4.34 -24.86 -5.34
C GLU A 276 4.03 -23.87 -6.46
N LEU A 277 2.80 -23.90 -6.98
CA LEU A 277 2.36 -22.92 -7.98
C LEU A 277 2.35 -21.51 -7.40
N ARG A 278 1.93 -21.35 -6.14
CA ARG A 278 1.96 -20.07 -5.42
C ARG A 278 3.39 -19.56 -5.22
N ALA A 279 4.33 -20.44 -4.85
CA ALA A 279 5.72 -20.08 -4.63
C ALA A 279 6.42 -19.56 -5.91
N HIS A 280 5.96 -20.02 -7.09
CA HIS A 280 6.49 -19.67 -8.40
C HIS A 280 5.56 -18.73 -9.20
N ASP A 281 4.63 -18.04 -8.55
CA ASP A 281 3.70 -17.14 -9.23
C ASP A 281 4.47 -16.02 -9.98
N PRO A 282 4.22 -15.82 -11.29
CA PRO A 282 4.98 -14.85 -12.09
C PRO A 282 4.80 -13.41 -11.63
N ARG A 283 3.72 -13.10 -10.89
CA ARG A 283 3.47 -11.77 -10.32
C ARG A 283 4.49 -11.39 -9.27
N ILE A 284 5.19 -12.36 -8.66
CA ILE A 284 6.26 -12.10 -7.70
C ILE A 284 7.38 -11.30 -8.37
N ALA A 285 7.88 -11.77 -9.52
CA ALA A 285 8.94 -11.09 -10.24
C ALA A 285 8.50 -9.72 -10.78
N LEU A 286 7.22 -9.56 -11.14
CA LEU A 286 6.66 -8.26 -11.54
C LEU A 286 6.65 -7.27 -10.35
N ALA A 287 6.21 -7.74 -9.18
CA ALA A 287 6.19 -6.93 -7.97
C ALA A 287 7.61 -6.58 -7.50
N ASP A 288 8.57 -7.50 -7.57
CA ASP A 288 9.98 -7.22 -7.28
C ASP A 288 10.49 -6.07 -8.16
N ARG A 289 10.28 -6.14 -9.47
CA ARG A 289 10.73 -5.07 -10.40
C ARG A 289 10.10 -3.72 -10.08
N GLU A 290 8.83 -3.69 -9.72
CA GLU A 290 8.10 -2.45 -9.42
C GLU A 290 8.47 -1.86 -8.07
N LEU A 291 8.65 -2.69 -7.04
CA LEU A 291 8.97 -2.25 -5.69
C LEU A 291 10.45 -1.89 -5.55
N VAL A 292 11.36 -2.64 -6.17
CA VAL A 292 12.81 -2.44 -6.06
C VAL A 292 13.29 -1.26 -6.91
N ARG A 293 12.73 -1.03 -8.10
CA ARG A 293 13.24 0.00 -9.02
C ARG A 293 13.25 1.42 -8.42
N PRO A 294 12.19 1.94 -7.76
CA PRO A 294 12.26 3.24 -7.08
C PRO A 294 13.33 3.28 -5.98
N GLN A 295 13.57 2.16 -5.28
CA GLN A 295 14.61 2.06 -4.26
C GLN A 295 16.03 2.15 -4.84
N THR A 296 16.21 1.82 -6.12
CA THR A 296 17.50 2.00 -6.82
C THR A 296 17.74 3.41 -7.34
N VAL A 297 16.74 4.30 -7.31
CA VAL A 297 16.92 5.71 -7.69
C VAL A 297 17.72 6.46 -6.63
N VAL A 298 17.57 6.05 -5.37
CA VAL A 298 18.15 6.68 -4.20
C VAL A 298 19.21 5.75 -3.62
N ALA A 299 20.48 6.13 -3.70
CA ALA A 299 21.56 5.32 -3.14
C ALA A 299 21.31 5.03 -1.65
N GLY A 300 21.41 3.76 -1.26
CA GLY A 300 21.21 3.33 0.14
C GLY A 300 19.76 3.12 0.57
N LEU A 301 18.74 3.51 -0.22
CA LEU A 301 17.33 3.32 0.17
C LEU A 301 16.94 1.84 0.34
N LEU A 302 17.59 0.93 -0.41
CA LEU A 302 17.45 -0.52 -0.22
C LEU A 302 17.82 -1.00 1.19
N ALA A 303 18.80 -0.37 1.83
CA ALA A 303 19.21 -0.70 3.20
C ALA A 303 18.30 -0.05 4.27
N ILE A 304 17.53 0.98 3.88
CA ILE A 304 16.64 1.73 4.77
C ILE A 304 15.23 1.14 4.77
N HIS A 305 14.74 0.70 3.61
CA HIS A 305 13.35 0.35 3.41
C HIS A 305 13.15 -0.77 2.38
N GLU A 306 13.54 -2.00 2.73
CA GLU A 306 13.48 -3.17 1.84
C GLU A 306 12.03 -3.55 1.45
N TYR A 307 11.58 -3.11 0.27
CA TYR A 307 10.40 -3.68 -0.38
C TYR A 307 10.79 -4.78 -1.36
N GLY A 308 10.03 -5.86 -1.35
CA GLY A 308 10.11 -6.95 -2.32
C GLY A 308 8.73 -7.57 -2.54
N GLY A 309 8.57 -8.28 -3.63
CA GLY A 309 7.36 -9.01 -3.96
C GLY A 309 7.00 -10.02 -2.87
N ARG A 310 8.00 -10.70 -2.28
CA ARG A 310 7.80 -11.68 -1.19
C ARG A 310 7.82 -11.07 0.21
N ASN A 311 8.09 -9.78 0.36
CA ASN A 311 8.09 -9.15 1.68
C ASN A 311 6.64 -8.80 2.07
N PRO A 312 6.29 -8.87 3.37
CA PRO A 312 5.00 -8.41 3.85
C PRO A 312 4.77 -6.95 3.45
N LYS A 313 3.59 -6.63 2.92
CA LYS A 313 3.27 -5.29 2.39
C LYS A 313 2.21 -4.59 3.22
N GLU A 314 2.32 -3.27 3.27
CA GLU A 314 1.37 -2.44 4.01
C GLU A 314 0.02 -2.30 3.30
N CYS A 315 -1.04 -2.23 4.11
CA CYS A 315 -2.44 -2.14 3.66
C CYS A 315 -2.74 -0.93 2.76
N LEU A 316 -1.97 0.15 2.91
CA LEU A 316 -2.06 1.33 2.05
C LEU A 316 -1.93 1.01 0.55
N SER A 317 -1.24 -0.08 0.16
CA SER A 317 -1.14 -0.47 -1.26
C SER A 317 -2.45 -1.03 -1.82
N ALA A 318 -3.23 -1.75 -1.01
CA ALA A 318 -4.57 -2.19 -1.40
C ALA A 318 -5.56 -1.02 -1.40
N MET A 319 -5.40 -0.07 -0.46
CA MET A 319 -6.22 1.15 -0.42
C MET A 319 -5.99 2.06 -1.63
N SER A 320 -4.80 2.03 -2.23
CA SER A 320 -4.48 2.78 -3.45
C SER A 320 -5.40 2.43 -4.64
N PHE A 321 -6.07 1.28 -4.65
CA PHE A 321 -7.07 0.95 -5.68
C PHE A 321 -8.35 1.82 -5.61
N ALA A 322 -8.56 2.54 -4.52
CA ALA A 322 -9.60 3.58 -4.41
C ALA A 322 -9.06 5.00 -4.68
N PHE A 323 -7.77 5.15 -5.02
CA PHE A 323 -7.07 6.44 -5.07
C PHE A 323 -7.20 7.27 -3.78
N GLN A 324 -7.31 6.58 -2.64
CA GLN A 324 -7.38 7.14 -1.29
C GLN A 324 -6.33 6.46 -0.40
N SER A 325 -5.09 6.95 -0.45
CA SER A 325 -3.99 6.28 0.23
C SER A 325 -2.84 7.22 0.58
N GLU A 326 -2.21 6.98 1.73
CA GLU A 326 -0.95 7.63 2.10
C GLU A 326 0.23 7.21 1.20
N GLU A 327 0.05 6.17 0.39
CA GLU A 327 1.07 5.77 -0.59
C GLU A 327 1.36 6.88 -1.60
N PHE A 328 0.41 7.77 -1.87
CA PHE A 328 0.60 8.93 -2.73
C PHE A 328 1.35 10.06 -2.02
N THR A 329 0.97 10.39 -0.78
CA THR A 329 1.63 11.47 -0.01
C THR A 329 3.05 11.12 0.41
N ALA A 330 3.35 9.83 0.56
CA ALA A 330 4.70 9.33 0.80
C ALA A 330 5.62 9.47 -0.44
N ARG A 331 5.06 9.42 -1.65
CA ARG A 331 5.83 9.51 -2.91
C ARG A 331 5.92 10.92 -3.47
N TYR A 332 4.92 11.76 -3.22
CA TYR A 332 4.75 13.04 -3.90
C TYR A 332 4.54 14.19 -2.92
N ALA A 333 5.03 15.37 -3.28
CA ALA A 333 4.65 16.62 -2.63
C ALA A 333 3.29 17.08 -3.17
N VAL A 334 2.19 16.60 -2.56
CA VAL A 334 0.81 16.87 -3.00
C VAL A 334 -0.05 17.40 -1.84
N PRO A 335 0.28 18.56 -1.26
CA PRO A 335 -0.38 19.08 -0.06
C PRO A 335 -1.90 19.30 -0.21
N SER A 336 -2.43 19.58 -1.40
CA SER A 336 -3.88 19.64 -1.62
C SER A 336 -4.55 18.28 -1.45
N TYR A 337 -4.00 17.23 -2.07
CA TYR A 337 -4.46 15.86 -1.94
C TYR A 337 -4.30 15.36 -0.50
N GLU A 338 -3.20 15.68 0.17
CA GLU A 338 -2.96 15.30 1.57
C GLU A 338 -4.02 15.89 2.52
N ARG A 339 -4.33 17.19 2.40
CA ARG A 339 -5.40 17.83 3.20
C ARG A 339 -6.76 17.20 2.94
N TRP A 340 -7.07 16.91 1.68
CA TRP A 340 -8.31 16.22 1.33
C TRP A 340 -8.35 14.82 1.94
N LEU A 341 -7.28 14.02 1.80
CA LEU A 341 -7.21 12.67 2.33
C LEU A 341 -7.46 12.65 3.86
N LEU A 342 -6.82 13.57 4.60
CA LEU A 342 -6.95 13.69 6.06
C LEU A 342 -8.36 14.03 6.54
N SER A 343 -9.18 14.68 5.71
CA SER A 343 -10.55 15.07 6.02
C SER A 343 -11.61 14.19 5.37
N SER A 344 -11.21 13.31 4.44
CA SER A 344 -12.11 12.46 3.67
C SER A 344 -12.64 11.27 4.49
N ASP A 345 -13.82 10.77 4.10
CA ASP A 345 -14.29 9.47 4.54
C ASP A 345 -13.40 8.37 3.92
N MET A 346 -12.69 7.64 4.78
CA MET A 346 -11.81 6.54 4.40
C MET A 346 -12.55 5.21 4.17
N THR A 347 -13.87 5.16 4.35
CA THR A 347 -14.68 3.95 4.17
C THR A 347 -14.49 3.29 2.81
N PRO A 348 -14.46 4.02 1.66
CA PRO A 348 -14.22 3.39 0.35
C PRO A 348 -12.85 2.73 0.25
N ALA A 349 -11.80 3.35 0.82
CA ALA A 349 -10.46 2.79 0.89
C ALA A 349 -10.41 1.49 1.72
N TYR A 350 -11.11 1.46 2.86
CA TYR A 350 -11.20 0.27 3.70
C TYR A 350 -12.05 -0.85 3.07
N ARG A 351 -13.11 -0.50 2.33
CA ARG A 351 -13.93 -1.46 1.57
C ARG A 351 -13.14 -2.12 0.45
N ILE A 352 -12.36 -1.36 -0.33
CA ILE A 352 -11.53 -1.97 -1.37
C ILE A 352 -10.41 -2.82 -0.77
N HIS A 353 -9.82 -2.39 0.34
CA HIS A 353 -8.89 -3.21 1.10
C HIS A 353 -9.54 -4.52 1.57
N ARG A 354 -10.80 -4.49 2.04
CA ARG A 354 -11.55 -5.70 2.41
C ARG A 354 -11.76 -6.62 1.22
N LEU A 355 -12.19 -6.09 0.08
CA LEU A 355 -12.35 -6.87 -1.15
C LEU A 355 -11.05 -7.55 -1.55
N VAL A 356 -9.91 -6.85 -1.47
CA VAL A 356 -8.60 -7.46 -1.76
C VAL A 356 -8.32 -8.64 -0.83
N LEU A 357 -8.56 -8.52 0.48
CA LEU A 357 -8.38 -9.64 1.41
C LEU A 357 -9.34 -10.79 1.11
N GLN A 358 -10.59 -10.49 0.79
CA GLN A 358 -11.59 -11.48 0.40
C GLN A 358 -11.16 -12.22 -0.87
N VAL A 359 -10.70 -11.51 -1.90
CA VAL A 359 -10.12 -12.12 -3.12
C VAL A 359 -8.93 -13.02 -2.76
N LEU A 360 -8.00 -12.55 -1.94
CA LEU A 360 -6.83 -13.33 -1.55
C LEU A 360 -7.19 -14.56 -0.70
N GLN A 361 -8.28 -14.50 0.08
CA GLN A 361 -8.82 -15.59 0.88
C GLN A 361 -9.64 -16.57 0.04
N ARG A 362 -10.30 -16.07 -1.01
CA ARG A 362 -11.16 -16.84 -1.90
C ARG A 362 -10.38 -18.03 -2.47
N ARG A 363 -10.92 -19.24 -2.31
CA ARG A 363 -10.31 -20.52 -2.72
C ARG A 363 -9.11 -20.96 -1.86
N GLY A 364 -8.71 -20.18 -0.88
CA GLY A 364 -7.74 -20.55 0.16
C GLY A 364 -8.40 -21.21 1.37
N ARG A 365 -7.59 -21.50 2.39
CA ARG A 365 -8.11 -21.87 3.72
C ARG A 365 -8.55 -20.61 4.46
N ALA A 366 -9.40 -20.74 5.47
CA ALA A 366 -9.69 -19.64 6.39
C ALA A 366 -8.38 -19.09 6.97
N THR A 367 -8.22 -17.76 6.97
CA THR A 367 -6.97 -17.09 7.29
C THR A 367 -7.11 -16.14 8.46
N ALA A 368 -6.26 -16.30 9.48
CA ALA A 368 -6.10 -15.30 10.53
C ALA A 368 -5.21 -14.17 9.99
N TRP A 369 -5.83 -13.13 9.44
CA TRP A 369 -5.10 -12.02 8.82
C TRP A 369 -4.35 -11.20 9.85
N VAL A 370 -3.07 -10.95 9.56
CA VAL A 370 -2.25 -9.93 10.24
C VAL A 370 -1.93 -8.85 9.22
N LEU A 371 -2.23 -7.62 9.58
CA LEU A 371 -2.29 -6.47 8.69
C LEU A 371 -1.52 -5.31 9.33
N LYS A 372 -0.90 -4.45 8.53
CA LYS A 372 -0.12 -3.32 9.06
C LYS A 372 -0.14 -2.14 8.13
N SER A 373 -0.40 -0.96 8.68
CA SER A 373 -0.18 0.31 8.01
C SER A 373 -0.34 1.47 9.00
N PRO A 374 0.43 2.57 8.86
CA PRO A 374 0.22 3.78 9.66
C PRO A 374 -1.19 4.36 9.56
N VAL A 375 -1.84 4.21 8.40
CA VAL A 375 -3.21 4.71 8.13
C VAL A 375 -4.24 4.22 9.15
N HIS A 376 -4.02 3.03 9.72
CA HIS A 376 -4.91 2.45 10.72
C HIS A 376 -4.96 3.27 12.00
N LEU A 377 -3.86 3.95 12.36
CA LEU A 377 -3.84 4.82 13.54
C LEU A 377 -4.73 6.05 13.33
N HIS A 378 -4.66 6.65 12.14
CA HIS A 378 -5.44 7.82 11.77
C HIS A 378 -6.94 7.48 11.62
N SER A 379 -7.25 6.27 11.17
CA SER A 379 -8.58 5.85 10.75
C SER A 379 -9.22 4.77 11.63
N LEU A 380 -8.89 4.73 12.93
CA LEU A 380 -9.41 3.71 13.86
C LEU A 380 -10.96 3.53 13.82
N PRO A 381 -11.79 4.60 13.78
CA PRO A 381 -13.24 4.44 13.74
C PRO A 381 -13.71 3.75 12.47
N THR A 382 -13.23 4.21 11.31
CA THR A 382 -13.52 3.60 10.00
C THR A 382 -13.02 2.16 9.94
N LEU A 383 -11.87 1.86 10.55
CA LEU A 383 -11.37 0.49 10.68
C LEU A 383 -12.37 -0.39 11.42
N PHE A 384 -12.88 0.03 12.58
CA PHE A 384 -13.87 -0.73 13.34
C PHE A 384 -15.26 -0.74 12.69
N GLU A 385 -15.60 0.24 11.86
CA GLU A 385 -16.82 0.21 11.06
C GLU A 385 -16.75 -0.89 9.99
N VAL A 386 -15.62 -1.00 9.27
CA VAL A 386 -15.45 -1.99 8.20
C VAL A 386 -15.07 -3.38 8.71
N TYR A 387 -14.38 -3.45 9.85
CA TYR A 387 -13.99 -4.68 10.55
C TYR A 387 -14.48 -4.64 12.01
N PRO A 388 -15.79 -4.92 12.24
CA PRO A 388 -16.41 -4.78 13.55
C PRO A 388 -15.97 -5.82 14.58
N ASP A 389 -15.00 -6.68 14.29
CA ASP A 389 -14.40 -7.65 15.19
C ASP A 389 -12.85 -7.59 15.18
N ALA A 390 -12.28 -6.58 14.51
CA ALA A 390 -10.85 -6.37 14.43
C ALA A 390 -10.18 -6.28 15.80
N ARG A 391 -8.93 -6.72 15.88
CA ARG A 391 -8.03 -6.50 17.00
C ARG A 391 -6.95 -5.53 16.54
N VAL A 392 -6.56 -4.58 17.37
CA VAL A 392 -5.58 -3.56 16.99
C VAL A 392 -4.45 -3.50 18.03
N ALA A 393 -3.24 -3.81 17.59
CA ALA A 393 -2.02 -3.59 18.35
C ALA A 393 -1.44 -2.21 17.98
N ILE A 394 -1.46 -1.27 18.91
CA ILE A 394 -0.97 0.10 18.76
C ILE A 394 0.44 0.18 19.36
N THR A 395 1.41 0.60 18.56
CA THR A 395 2.79 0.82 19.00
C THR A 395 3.08 2.30 19.21
N HIS A 396 3.81 2.62 20.27
CA HIS A 396 4.13 3.98 20.70
C HIS A 396 5.65 4.21 20.81
N ARG A 397 6.10 5.44 20.56
CA ARG A 397 7.50 5.87 20.69
C ARG A 397 7.54 7.39 20.91
N ASP A 398 8.68 7.92 21.35
CA ASP A 398 8.90 9.37 21.45
C ASP A 398 8.51 10.07 20.12
N PRO A 399 7.53 11.00 20.17
CA PRO A 399 7.05 11.72 19.00
C PRO A 399 8.15 12.53 18.29
N LEU A 400 9.13 13.08 19.01
CA LEU A 400 10.20 13.85 18.38
C LEU A 400 11.12 12.93 17.56
N THR A 401 11.52 11.81 18.15
CA THR A 401 12.38 10.84 17.47
C THR A 401 11.70 10.21 16.26
N LEU A 402 10.42 9.84 16.38
CA LEU A 402 9.70 9.24 15.25
C LEU A 402 9.47 10.24 14.11
N LEU A 403 9.17 11.51 14.42
CA LEU A 403 8.92 12.54 13.41
C LEU A 403 10.21 12.87 12.64
N ALA A 404 11.35 12.99 13.31
CA ALA A 404 12.64 13.26 12.65
C ALA A 404 13.00 12.13 11.67
N SER A 405 12.84 10.88 12.13
CA SER A 405 13.08 9.71 11.29
C SER A 405 12.09 9.61 10.12
N LEU A 406 10.81 9.95 10.34
CA LEU A 406 9.80 9.95 9.29
C LEU A 406 10.07 11.02 8.22
N THR A 407 10.44 12.24 8.63
CA THR A 407 10.79 13.32 7.71
C THR A 407 11.92 12.90 6.78
N SER A 408 13.00 12.32 7.32
CA SER A 408 14.12 11.81 6.52
C SER A 408 13.69 10.69 5.56
N LEU A 409 12.84 9.76 6.01
CA LEU A 409 12.31 8.70 5.15
C LEU A 409 11.48 9.28 3.98
N ILE A 410 10.53 10.16 4.24
CA ILE A 410 9.68 10.74 3.19
C ILE A 410 10.49 11.64 2.25
N ALA A 411 11.49 12.36 2.75
CA ALA A 411 12.40 13.14 1.90
C ALA A 411 13.11 12.23 0.88
N ASN A 412 13.63 11.08 1.33
CA ASN A 412 14.23 10.08 0.44
C ASN A 412 13.22 9.48 -0.55
N LEU A 413 12.00 9.15 -0.12
CA LEU A 413 10.97 8.59 -1.01
C LEU A 413 10.52 9.60 -2.09
N ARG A 414 10.39 10.89 -1.73
CA ARG A 414 10.05 11.97 -2.67
C ARG A 414 11.20 12.29 -3.62
N TRP A 415 12.45 12.20 -3.16
CA TRP A 415 13.65 12.37 -4.00
C TRP A 415 13.73 11.37 -5.16
N ALA A 416 13.12 10.19 -5.02
CA ALA A 416 13.01 9.22 -6.10
C ALA A 416 12.10 9.68 -7.26
N HIS A 417 11.25 10.67 -7.04
CA HIS A 417 10.23 11.12 -7.98
C HIS A 417 10.36 12.61 -8.37
N SER A 418 11.05 13.43 -7.60
CA SER A 418 11.22 14.86 -7.84
C SER A 418 12.65 15.32 -7.58
N ASP A 419 13.05 16.40 -8.26
CA ASP A 419 14.31 17.11 -8.03
C ASP A 419 14.15 18.21 -6.96
N VAL A 420 12.92 18.41 -6.47
CA VAL A 420 12.57 19.40 -5.45
C VAL A 420 11.99 18.65 -4.25
N VAL A 421 12.74 18.64 -3.15
CA VAL A 421 12.30 18.07 -1.87
C VAL A 421 12.50 19.12 -0.80
N ASP A 422 11.43 19.41 -0.06
CA ASP A 422 11.44 20.32 1.08
C ASP A 422 11.22 19.52 2.37
N PRO A 423 12.31 19.12 3.08
CA PRO A 423 12.23 18.43 4.36
C PRO A 423 11.47 19.21 5.43
N ARG A 424 11.48 20.54 5.38
CA ARG A 424 10.78 21.38 6.37
C ARG A 424 9.27 21.29 6.16
N ALA A 425 8.80 21.44 4.93
CA ALA A 425 7.39 21.25 4.61
C ALA A 425 6.89 19.83 4.97
N ILE A 426 7.74 18.82 4.78
CA ILE A 426 7.47 17.45 5.21
C ILE A 426 7.33 17.37 6.75
N ALA A 427 8.27 17.97 7.49
CA ALA A 427 8.23 17.98 8.95
C ALA A 427 6.99 18.69 9.49
N GLU A 428 6.68 19.88 8.98
CA GLU A 428 5.51 20.68 9.38
C GLU A 428 4.21 19.91 9.16
N SER A 429 4.04 19.26 8.00
CA SER A 429 2.85 18.43 7.71
C SER A 429 2.72 17.25 8.69
N HIS A 430 3.81 16.51 8.92
CA HIS A 430 3.76 15.37 9.83
C HIS A 430 3.55 15.77 11.29
N ILE A 431 4.15 16.87 11.76
CA ILE A 431 3.93 17.40 13.10
C ILE A 431 2.44 17.65 13.30
N GLU A 432 1.81 18.39 12.39
CA GLU A 432 0.38 18.72 12.52
C GLU A 432 -0.50 17.47 12.45
N ARG A 433 -0.20 16.57 11.52
CA ARG A 433 -0.92 15.31 11.35
C ARG A 433 -0.85 14.44 12.60
N TYR A 434 0.35 14.18 13.11
CA TYR A 434 0.53 13.28 14.26
C TYR A 434 0.10 13.92 15.56
N ARG A 435 0.22 15.25 15.72
CA ARG A 435 -0.38 15.96 16.84
C ARG A 435 -1.87 15.71 16.89
N THR A 436 -2.58 15.98 15.80
CA THR A 436 -4.03 15.73 15.71
C THR A 436 -4.39 14.27 15.98
N THR A 437 -3.63 13.34 15.40
CA THR A 437 -3.88 11.90 15.54
C THR A 437 -3.69 11.41 16.97
N PHE A 438 -2.62 11.85 17.63
CA PHE A 438 -2.32 11.44 19.00
C PHE A 438 -3.30 12.06 20.00
N GLU A 439 -3.69 13.32 19.81
CA GLU A 439 -4.74 13.95 20.62
C GLU A 439 -6.06 13.19 20.49
N GLN A 440 -6.49 12.88 19.26
CA GLN A 440 -7.70 12.08 19.02
C GLN A 440 -7.61 10.68 19.63
N LEU A 441 -6.43 10.05 19.61
CA LEU A 441 -6.23 8.75 20.25
C LEU A 441 -6.40 8.85 21.77
N VAL A 442 -5.87 9.89 22.41
CA VAL A 442 -6.06 10.15 23.84
C VAL A 442 -7.55 10.40 24.13
N ASP A 443 -8.19 11.33 23.42
CA ASP A 443 -9.62 11.65 23.59
C ASP A 443 -10.50 10.41 23.53
N ARG A 444 -10.22 9.53 22.56
CA ARG A 444 -10.99 8.30 22.36
C ARG A 444 -10.74 7.25 23.44
N SER A 445 -9.51 7.19 23.93
CA SER A 445 -9.14 6.29 25.03
C SER A 445 -9.75 6.76 26.35
N GLU A 446 -9.78 8.07 26.60
CA GLU A 446 -10.43 8.67 27.79
C GLU A 446 -11.95 8.55 27.76
N SER A 447 -12.57 8.79 26.61
CA SER A 447 -14.02 8.68 26.44
C SER A 447 -14.53 7.23 26.41
N GLY A 448 -13.64 6.25 26.20
CA GLY A 448 -14.02 4.84 26.00
C GLY A 448 -14.77 4.59 24.68
N SER A 449 -14.63 5.48 23.69
CA SER A 449 -15.29 5.35 22.40
C SER A 449 -14.68 4.27 21.49
N LEU A 450 -13.47 3.81 21.81
CA LEU A 450 -12.86 2.65 21.16
C LEU A 450 -13.09 1.38 21.99
N PRO A 451 -13.26 0.21 21.34
CA PRO A 451 -13.46 -1.06 22.04
C PRO A 451 -12.17 -1.49 22.74
N SER A 452 -11.99 -1.05 23.99
CA SER A 452 -10.73 -1.17 24.72
C SER A 452 -10.21 -2.62 24.72
N GLU A 453 -11.09 -3.60 24.87
CA GLU A 453 -10.83 -5.05 24.87
C GLU A 453 -10.18 -5.57 23.59
N ARG A 454 -10.34 -4.83 22.49
CA ARG A 454 -9.74 -5.11 21.18
C ARG A 454 -8.49 -4.30 20.89
N LEU A 455 -8.06 -3.48 21.84
CA LEU A 455 -6.83 -2.71 21.74
C LEU A 455 -5.74 -3.33 22.63
N HIS A 456 -4.52 -3.35 22.11
CA HIS A 456 -3.30 -3.62 22.86
C HIS A 456 -2.31 -2.49 22.59
N HIS A 457 -1.80 -1.85 23.64
CA HIS A 457 -0.80 -0.79 23.53
C HIS A 457 0.56 -1.32 23.96
N SER A 458 1.60 -0.97 23.21
CA SER A 458 2.98 -1.35 23.51
C SER A 458 3.95 -0.21 23.21
N LEU A 459 4.98 -0.08 24.05
CA LEU A 459 6.03 0.92 23.86
C LEU A 459 7.18 0.32 23.05
N PHE A 460 7.81 1.12 22.20
CA PHE A 460 9.01 0.72 21.49
C PHE A 460 10.15 0.37 22.47
N ALA A 461 10.25 1.10 23.58
CA ALA A 461 11.20 0.79 24.66
C ALA A 461 10.97 -0.60 25.26
N ASP A 462 9.72 -1.03 25.44
CA ASP A 462 9.40 -2.37 25.94
C ASP A 462 9.86 -3.45 24.95
N PHE A 463 9.74 -3.21 23.64
CA PHE A 463 10.25 -4.15 22.63
C PHE A 463 11.77 -4.26 22.66
N GLN A 464 12.47 -3.15 22.88
CA GLN A 464 13.94 -3.16 22.98
C GLN A 464 14.43 -3.93 24.22
N GLN A 465 13.66 -3.90 25.31
CA GLN A 465 14.00 -4.57 26.56
C GLN A 465 13.54 -6.03 26.60
N ASP A 466 12.29 -6.29 26.23
CA ASP A 466 11.63 -7.60 26.34
C ASP A 466 10.51 -7.76 25.29
N ALA A 467 10.91 -7.99 24.03
CA ALA A 467 9.98 -8.27 22.95
C ALA A 467 9.07 -9.49 23.24
N HIS A 468 9.58 -10.50 23.95
CA HIS A 468 8.82 -11.70 24.29
C HIS A 468 7.69 -11.38 25.29
N GLY A 469 7.97 -10.60 26.33
CA GLY A 469 6.96 -10.15 27.28
C GLY A 469 5.87 -9.31 26.62
N VAL A 470 6.23 -8.44 25.66
CA VAL A 470 5.24 -7.69 24.87
C VAL A 470 4.32 -8.62 24.10
N LEU A 471 4.87 -9.60 23.37
CA LEU A 471 4.08 -10.59 22.64
C LEU A 471 3.17 -11.40 23.56
N THR A 472 3.67 -11.88 24.70
CA THR A 472 2.88 -12.62 25.68
C THR A 472 1.69 -11.80 26.19
N ARG A 473 1.88 -10.50 26.45
CA ARG A 473 0.80 -9.59 26.85
C ARG A 473 -0.21 -9.36 25.71
N LEU A 474 0.26 -9.21 24.47
CA LEU A 474 -0.60 -9.05 23.29
C LEU A 474 -1.46 -10.29 23.05
N TYR A 475 -0.85 -11.48 23.06
CA TYR A 475 -1.57 -12.74 22.86
C TYR A 475 -2.63 -12.95 23.94
N ARG A 476 -2.25 -12.75 25.21
CA ARG A 476 -3.18 -12.81 26.34
C ARG A 476 -4.33 -11.82 26.18
N ARG A 477 -4.04 -10.58 25.76
CA ARG A 477 -5.05 -9.53 25.55
C ARG A 477 -6.13 -9.97 24.57
N PHE A 478 -5.73 -10.65 23.49
CA PHE A 478 -6.64 -11.12 22.46
C PHE A 478 -7.13 -12.56 22.66
N GLY A 479 -6.86 -13.17 23.82
CA GLY A 479 -7.25 -14.55 24.11
C GLY A 479 -6.59 -15.59 23.20
N LEU A 480 -5.42 -15.28 22.64
CA LEU A 480 -4.64 -16.18 21.80
C LEU A 480 -3.66 -16.98 22.65
N SER A 481 -3.44 -18.24 22.26
CA SER A 481 -2.37 -19.07 22.83
C SER A 481 -1.03 -18.76 22.17
N LEU A 482 0.03 -18.66 22.96
CA LEU A 482 1.42 -18.56 22.51
C LEU A 482 2.19 -19.80 23.04
N PRO A 483 2.10 -20.95 22.35
CA PRO A 483 2.84 -22.13 22.75
C PRO A 483 4.35 -21.97 22.46
N ALA A 484 5.17 -22.78 23.12
CA ALA A 484 6.63 -22.60 23.15
C ALA A 484 7.32 -22.77 21.78
N ASP A 485 6.73 -23.53 20.86
CA ASP A 485 7.22 -23.72 19.49
C ASP A 485 7.05 -22.44 18.66
N ILE A 486 5.85 -21.85 18.66
CA ILE A 486 5.56 -20.56 18.00
C ILE A 486 6.41 -19.45 18.62
N GLU A 487 6.56 -19.47 19.93
CA GLU A 487 7.44 -18.53 20.62
C GLU A 487 8.90 -18.64 20.14
N ALA A 488 9.40 -19.85 19.94
CA ALA A 488 10.74 -20.08 19.43
C ALA A 488 10.89 -19.60 17.97
N GLU A 489 9.88 -19.81 17.11
CA GLU A 489 9.87 -19.30 15.73
C GLU A 489 9.93 -17.76 15.69
N MET A 490 9.13 -17.09 16.52
CA MET A 490 9.16 -15.64 16.66
C MET A 490 10.52 -15.13 17.15
N ARG A 491 11.13 -15.83 18.11
CA ARG A 491 12.48 -15.49 18.60
C ARG A 491 13.52 -15.63 17.49
N ASN A 492 13.45 -16.69 16.70
CA ASN A 492 14.33 -16.89 15.55
C ASN A 492 14.13 -15.82 14.48
N ALA A 493 12.90 -15.38 14.23
CA ALA A 493 12.62 -14.29 13.29
C ALA A 493 13.21 -12.94 13.75
N LEU A 494 13.34 -12.71 15.05
CA LEU A 494 13.90 -11.48 15.62
C LEU A 494 15.44 -11.47 15.67
N TYR A 495 16.04 -12.61 16.07
CA TYR A 495 17.47 -12.71 16.38
C TYR A 495 18.27 -13.55 15.37
N GLY A 496 17.64 -14.08 14.32
CA GLY A 496 18.34 -14.71 13.20
C GLY A 496 19.11 -13.70 12.35
N ASP A 497 19.67 -14.15 11.22
CA ASP A 497 20.57 -13.40 10.31
C ASP A 497 20.04 -12.04 9.78
N GLN A 498 18.82 -11.63 10.14
CA GLN A 498 18.20 -10.36 9.77
C GLN A 498 18.38 -9.22 10.79
N ALA A 499 18.94 -9.49 11.98
CA ALA A 499 19.11 -8.49 13.04
C ALA A 499 20.04 -7.32 12.66
N ASP A 500 20.97 -7.52 11.71
CA ASP A 500 22.00 -6.53 11.34
C ASP A 500 21.62 -5.64 10.13
N ARG A 501 20.39 -5.70 9.61
CA ARG A 501 20.06 -5.08 8.31
C ARG A 501 19.62 -3.61 8.35
N HIS A 502 19.48 -2.99 9.52
CA HIS A 502 19.09 -1.59 9.64
C HIS A 502 20.29 -0.71 10.00
N GLY A 503 20.83 0.02 9.03
CA GLY A 503 21.89 1.01 9.27
C GLY A 503 21.48 2.05 10.32
N ARG A 504 22.42 2.44 11.19
CA ARG A 504 22.25 3.60 12.08
C ARG A 504 22.33 4.87 11.24
N HIS A 505 21.19 5.37 10.78
CA HIS A 505 21.12 6.69 10.16
C HIS A 505 21.09 7.77 11.24
N ALA A 506 21.97 8.76 11.11
CA ALA A 506 21.93 9.96 11.93
C ALA A 506 20.74 10.81 11.49
N TYR A 507 19.84 11.11 12.41
CA TYR A 507 18.79 12.12 12.27
C TYR A 507 18.74 12.90 13.59
N SER A 508 18.42 14.19 13.53
CA SER A 508 18.46 15.08 14.68
C SER A 508 17.07 15.61 14.99
N HIS A 509 16.74 15.81 16.27
CA HIS A 509 15.52 16.54 16.65
C HIS A 509 15.55 17.99 16.14
N HIS A 510 16.73 18.54 15.91
CA HIS A 510 16.90 19.85 15.27
C HIS A 510 16.32 19.88 13.86
N ASP A 511 16.19 18.75 13.16
CA ASP A 511 15.56 18.68 11.83
C ASP A 511 14.04 18.96 11.87
N LEU A 512 13.43 19.04 13.05
CA LEU A 512 11.98 19.25 13.15
C LEU A 512 11.61 20.71 13.42
N THR A 513 12.43 21.41 14.18
CA THR A 513 12.09 22.74 14.70
C THR A 513 13.32 23.41 15.30
N ALA A 514 13.30 24.74 15.32
CA ALA A 514 14.26 25.54 16.09
C ALA A 514 14.05 25.41 17.61
N ASP A 515 12.85 25.01 18.05
CA ASP A 515 12.48 24.87 19.46
C ASP A 515 11.93 23.46 19.77
N PRO A 516 12.82 22.48 20.03
CA PRO A 516 12.42 21.13 20.45
C PRO A 516 11.65 21.10 21.77
N THR A 517 11.82 22.10 22.64
CA THR A 517 11.15 22.15 23.95
C THR A 517 9.67 22.47 23.77
N ALA A 518 9.34 23.48 22.96
CA ALA A 518 7.96 23.78 22.61
C ALA A 518 7.29 22.62 21.88
N LEU A 519 7.99 21.98 20.94
CA LEU A 519 7.46 20.81 20.24
C LEU A 519 7.18 19.65 21.20
N ARG A 520 8.07 19.38 22.16
CA ARG A 520 7.84 18.36 23.19
C ARG A 520 6.64 18.69 24.07
N ALA A 521 6.46 19.96 24.45
CA ALA A 521 5.29 20.40 25.20
C ALA A 521 3.97 20.12 24.43
N ALA A 522 3.97 20.31 23.11
CA ALA A 522 2.82 20.03 22.25
C ALA A 522 2.41 18.54 22.21
N PHE A 523 3.31 17.60 22.54
CA PHE A 523 3.01 16.17 22.62
C PHE A 523 2.92 15.62 24.05
N SER A 524 3.04 16.47 25.06
CA SER A 524 3.11 16.07 26.47
C SER A 524 1.90 15.26 26.95
N ARG A 525 0.70 15.60 26.47
CA ARG A 525 -0.54 14.88 26.80
C ARG A 525 -0.49 13.44 26.33
N TYR A 526 -0.15 13.23 25.06
CA TYR A 526 0.06 11.89 24.47
C TYR A 526 1.13 11.08 25.20
N GLN A 527 2.29 11.69 25.47
CA GLN A 527 3.37 11.02 26.19
C GLN A 527 2.96 10.63 27.61
N THR A 528 2.27 11.51 28.32
CA THR A 528 1.82 11.27 29.69
C THR A 528 0.78 10.15 29.74
N TYR A 529 -0.24 10.22 28.88
CA TYR A 529 -1.35 9.25 28.86
C TYR A 529 -0.85 7.82 28.60
N PHE A 530 0.01 7.65 27.59
CA PHE A 530 0.56 6.34 27.21
C PHE A 530 1.88 6.00 27.91
N LYS A 531 2.38 6.85 28.82
CA LYS A 531 3.64 6.67 29.56
C LYS A 531 4.85 6.45 28.64
N ILE A 532 4.92 7.24 27.57
CA ILE A 532 5.95 7.12 26.53
C ILE A 532 7.22 7.82 27.02
N PRO A 533 8.32 7.08 27.26
CA PRO A 533 9.58 7.70 27.63
C PRO A 533 10.15 8.50 26.45
N PRO A 534 10.87 9.60 26.71
CA PRO A 534 11.74 10.21 25.70
C PRO A 534 12.80 9.21 25.23
N ASP A 535 13.10 9.22 23.94
CA ASP A 535 14.27 8.51 23.42
C ASP A 535 15.51 9.36 23.73
N LEU A 536 16.57 8.73 24.24
CA LEU A 536 17.85 9.37 24.58
C LEU A 536 18.72 9.67 23.36
#